data_AF-A0A939GDM5-F1
#
_entry.id   AF-A0A939GDM5-F1
#
_cell.length_a   1.000
_cell.length_b   1.000
_cell.length_c   1.000
_cell.angle_alpha   90.00
_cell.angle_beta   90.00
_cell.angle_gamma   90.00
#
_symmetry.space_group_name_H-M   'P 1'
#
loop_
_entity.id
_entity.type
_entity.pdbx_description
1 polymer ?
#
loop_
_entity_poly.entity_id
_entity_poly.type
_entity_poly.pdbx_seq_one_letter_code
_entity_poly.pdbx_strand_id
1 'polypeptide(L)'
;MYTIGFIKTGRPDVLINPDMCRSINDLYNWLTAFLNEDDFSLHPPITREGLESTLQFNKPVQVNITGYQVALLFGEDHVIQEATSRFIHLMPRQKGQYPVQRVDGMSIPD
;
A
#
# COMPACT_ATOMS: atom_id res chain seq x y z
N MET A 1 -7.18 5.39 12.12
CA MET A 1 -6.99 5.73 10.69
C MET A 1 -5.84 4.89 10.18
N TYR A 2 -5.84 4.55 8.90
CA TYR A 2 -4.82 3.72 8.28
C TYR A 2 -4.16 4.48 7.14
N THR A 3 -2.89 4.18 6.92
CA THR A 3 -2.11 4.72 5.81
C THR A 3 -1.66 3.57 4.94
N ILE A 4 -1.78 3.71 3.63
CA ILE A 4 -1.31 2.75 2.63
C ILE A 4 -0.53 3.48 1.55
N GLY A 5 0.58 2.92 1.10
CA GLY A 5 1.36 3.47 0.01
C GLY A 5 2.38 2.46 -0.51
N PHE A 6 3.25 2.92 -1.41
CA PHE A 6 4.34 2.11 -1.95
C PHE A 6 5.65 2.44 -1.25
N ILE A 7 6.53 1.46 -1.14
CA ILE A 7 7.92 1.64 -0.73
C ILE A 7 8.84 0.99 -1.77
N LYS A 8 10.06 1.50 -1.93
CA LYS A 8 11.12 0.75 -2.61
C LYS A 8 11.59 -0.37 -1.66
N THR A 9 11.72 -1.60 -2.15
CA THR A 9 12.22 -2.70 -1.31
C THR A 9 13.64 -2.47 -0.77
N GLY A 10 14.46 -1.70 -1.49
CA GLY A 10 15.80 -1.29 -1.06
C GLY A 10 15.88 0.00 -0.23
N ARG A 11 14.78 0.76 -0.11
CA ARG A 11 14.66 1.98 0.73
C ARG A 11 13.27 2.03 1.36
N PRO A 12 13.01 1.19 2.38
CA PRO A 12 11.68 1.05 2.98
C PRO A 12 11.27 2.25 3.85
N ASP A 13 12.16 3.22 4.04
CA ASP A 13 11.93 4.42 4.85
C ASP A 13 11.17 5.53 4.10
N VAL A 14 11.00 5.39 2.78
CA VAL A 14 10.30 6.37 1.94
C VAL A 14 8.94 5.83 1.49
N LEU A 15 7.87 6.44 1.97
CA LEU A 15 6.51 6.12 1.56
C LEU A 15 6.09 6.97 0.35
N ILE A 16 5.65 6.29 -0.70
CA ILE A 16 5.35 6.85 -2.01
C ILE A 16 3.85 6.75 -2.25
N ASN A 17 3.27 7.87 -2.68
CA ASN A 17 1.84 8.03 -2.90
C ASN A 17 1.00 7.53 -1.72
N PRO A 18 1.26 7.99 -0.49
CA PRO A 18 0.45 7.61 0.66
C PRO A 18 -1.00 8.03 0.44
N ASP A 19 -1.92 7.10 0.70
CA ASP A 19 -3.35 7.34 0.79
C ASP A 19 -3.81 7.08 2.22
N MET A 20 -4.80 7.87 2.65
CA MET A 20 -5.36 7.80 4.00
C MET A 20 -6.71 7.12 3.98
N CYS A 21 -6.78 5.95 4.60
CA CYS A 21 -8.00 5.18 4.77
C CYS A 21 -8.62 5.52 6.13
N ARG A 22 -9.89 5.97 6.16
CA ARG A 22 -10.55 6.38 7.40
C ARG A 22 -11.03 5.18 8.20
N SER A 23 -11.25 4.06 7.54
CA SER A 23 -11.70 2.80 8.14
C SER A 23 -10.95 1.61 7.56
N ILE A 24 -11.08 0.45 8.22
CA ILE A 24 -10.57 -0.81 7.67
C ILE A 24 -11.29 -1.20 6.38
N ASN A 25 -12.56 -0.79 6.22
CA ASN A 25 -13.30 -0.98 4.97
C ASN A 25 -12.69 -0.16 3.83
N ASP A 26 -12.25 1.07 4.10
CA ASP A 26 -11.58 1.88 3.08
C ASP A 26 -10.26 1.24 2.65
N LEU A 27 -9.49 0.71 3.61
CA LEU A 27 -8.23 0.01 3.35
C LEU A 27 -8.46 -1.29 2.57
N TYR A 28 -9.46 -2.08 2.98
CA TYR A 28 -9.86 -3.29 2.27
C TYR A 28 -10.27 -2.97 0.83
N ASN A 29 -11.13 -1.97 0.62
CA ASN A 29 -11.57 -1.54 -0.71
C ASN A 29 -10.41 -1.01 -1.56
N TRP A 30 -9.40 -0.38 -0.93
CA TRP A 30 -8.20 0.04 -1.63
C TRP A 30 -7.40 -1.17 -2.11
N LEU A 31 -7.16 -2.14 -1.24
CA LEU A 31 -6.40 -3.35 -1.53
C LEU A 31 -7.06 -4.21 -2.59
N THR A 32 -8.37 -4.46 -2.47
CA THR A 32 -9.11 -5.29 -3.44
C THR A 32 -9.15 -4.66 -4.82
N ALA A 33 -9.28 -3.34 -4.89
CA ALA A 33 -9.28 -2.66 -6.18
C ALA A 33 -7.87 -2.52 -6.78
N PHE A 34 -6.82 -2.45 -5.95
CA PHE A 34 -5.44 -2.51 -6.43
C PHE A 34 -5.08 -3.92 -6.94
N LEU A 35 -5.54 -4.96 -6.26
CA LEU A 35 -5.22 -6.37 -6.55
C LEU A 35 -6.31 -7.05 -7.39
N ASN A 36 -7.01 -6.29 -8.24
CA ASN A 36 -8.15 -6.78 -9.02
C ASN A 36 -7.84 -8.15 -9.66
N GLU A 37 -8.79 -9.08 -9.56
CA GLU A 37 -8.64 -10.50 -9.94
C GLU A 37 -8.31 -10.69 -11.42
N ASP A 38 -8.66 -9.72 -12.28
CA ASP A 38 -8.30 -9.72 -13.71
C ASP A 38 -6.78 -9.67 -13.94
N ASP A 39 -6.03 -9.02 -13.03
CA ASP A 39 -4.58 -8.83 -13.13
C ASP A 39 -3.80 -9.67 -12.10
N PHE A 40 -4.42 -10.07 -10.98
CA PHE A 40 -3.75 -10.78 -9.87
C PHE A 40 -4.66 -11.80 -9.17
N SER A 41 -4.36 -13.10 -9.28
CA SER A 41 -4.98 -14.13 -8.41
C SER A 41 -4.23 -14.24 -7.08
N LEU A 42 -4.75 -13.64 -6.01
CA LEU A 42 -4.18 -13.80 -4.67
C LEU A 42 -4.58 -15.15 -4.07
N HIS A 43 -3.59 -15.95 -3.69
CA HIS A 43 -3.79 -17.15 -2.88
C HIS A 43 -2.90 -17.11 -1.63
N PRO A 44 -3.49 -16.93 -0.43
CA PRO A 44 -4.92 -16.78 -0.14
C PRO A 44 -5.48 -15.39 -0.53
N PRO A 45 -6.80 -15.28 -0.79
CA PRO A 45 -7.45 -13.99 -1.03
C PRO A 45 -7.37 -13.11 0.23
N ILE A 46 -7.29 -11.79 0.03
CA ILE A 46 -7.37 -10.84 1.14
C ILE A 46 -8.80 -10.84 1.67
N THR A 47 -8.95 -11.20 2.94
CA THR A 47 -10.21 -11.10 3.68
C THR A 47 -10.14 -9.93 4.66
N ARG A 48 -11.31 -9.40 5.05
CA ARG A 48 -11.39 -8.33 6.05
C ARG A 48 -10.87 -8.82 7.40
N GLU A 49 -11.23 -10.04 7.79
CA GLU A 49 -10.83 -10.67 9.05
C GLU A 49 -9.31 -10.90 9.09
N GLY A 50 -8.72 -11.28 7.95
CA GLY A 50 -7.26 -11.41 7.80
C GLY A 50 -6.56 -10.06 7.92
N LEU A 51 -7.12 -9.01 7.32
CA LEU A 51 -6.61 -7.65 7.44
C LEU A 51 -6.68 -7.14 8.89
N GLU A 52 -7.82 -7.34 9.57
CA GLU A 52 -8.01 -7.02 10.99
C GLU A 52 -6.99 -7.74 11.86
N SER A 53 -6.84 -9.04 11.68
CA SER A 53 -5.89 -9.86 12.45
C SER A 53 -4.44 -9.38 12.25
N THR A 54 -4.09 -8.99 11.03
CA THR A 54 -2.72 -8.55 10.71
C THR A 54 -2.42 -7.17 11.33
N LEU A 55 -3.41 -6.28 11.37
CA LEU A 55 -3.24 -4.93 11.93
C LEU A 55 -3.12 -4.94 13.46
N GLN A 56 -3.64 -5.97 14.15
CA GLN A 56 -3.50 -6.11 15.60
C GLN A 56 -2.06 -6.25 16.09
N PHE A 57 -1.12 -6.63 15.23
CA PHE A 57 0.28 -6.80 15.60
C PHE A 57 1.05 -5.48 15.79
N ASN A 58 0.40 -4.32 15.59
CA ASN A 58 0.96 -2.98 15.74
C ASN A 58 2.31 -2.81 15.01
N LYS A 59 2.39 -3.38 13.80
CA LYS A 59 3.54 -3.34 12.90
C LYS A 59 3.07 -3.02 11.49
N PRO A 60 3.90 -2.33 10.68
CA PRO A 60 3.61 -2.15 9.27
C PRO A 60 3.48 -3.50 8.58
N VAL A 61 2.47 -3.63 7.73
CA VAL A 61 2.27 -4.78 6.86
C VAL A 61 2.88 -4.45 5.51
N GLN A 62 3.81 -5.31 5.08
CA GLN A 62 4.46 -5.19 3.78
C GLN A 62 3.97 -6.31 2.85
N VAL A 63 3.51 -5.93 1.66
CA VAL A 63 3.14 -6.87 0.59
C VAL A 63 4.04 -6.63 -0.61
N ASN A 64 4.91 -7.60 -0.90
CA ASN A 64 5.81 -7.52 -2.04
C ASN A 64 5.05 -7.73 -3.34
N ILE A 65 5.40 -6.94 -4.37
CA ILE A 65 4.84 -7.10 -5.71
C ILE A 65 5.86 -7.85 -6.57
N THR A 66 5.54 -9.11 -6.90
CA THR A 66 6.44 -9.98 -7.67
C THR A 66 6.80 -9.34 -9.01
N GLY A 67 8.09 -9.34 -9.35
CA GLY A 67 8.59 -8.76 -10.60
C GLY A 67 8.94 -7.27 -10.52
N TYR A 68 8.62 -6.58 -9.42
CA TYR A 68 8.92 -5.16 -9.23
C TYR A 68 9.81 -4.91 -8.01
N GLN A 69 10.59 -3.82 -8.02
CA GLN A 69 11.40 -3.38 -6.87
C GLN A 69 10.61 -2.51 -5.88
N VAL A 70 9.30 -2.72 -5.81
CA VAL A 70 8.39 -1.99 -4.93
C VAL A 70 7.54 -2.97 -4.12
N ALA A 71 7.13 -2.52 -2.94
CA ALA A 71 6.17 -3.22 -2.10
C ALA A 71 5.08 -2.24 -1.68
N LEU A 72 3.89 -2.77 -1.40
CA LEU A 72 2.89 -2.04 -0.63
C LEU A 72 3.28 -2.07 0.83
N LEU A 73 3.12 -0.93 1.50
CA LEU A 73 3.23 -0.78 2.94
C LEU A 73 1.93 -0.18 3.46
N PHE A 74 1.31 -0.83 4.45
CA PHE A 74 0.13 -0.30 5.11
C PHE A 74 0.05 -0.66 6.58
N GLY A 75 -0.68 0.14 7.34
CA GLY A 75 -0.80 -0.01 8.79
C GLY A 75 -1.61 1.10 9.41
N GLU A 76 -1.73 1.10 10.74
CA GLU A 76 -2.23 2.26 11.47
C GLU A 76 -1.32 3.47 11.20
N ASP A 77 -1.93 4.65 11.09
CA ASP A 77 -1.22 5.85 10.63
C ASP A 77 0.02 6.17 11.50
N HIS A 78 -0.08 6.06 12.82
CA HIS A 78 1.08 6.28 13.72
C HIS A 78 2.17 5.24 13.51
N VAL A 79 1.81 3.96 13.29
CA VAL A 79 2.76 2.87 13.03
C VAL A 79 3.54 3.14 11.73
N ILE A 80 2.86 3.65 10.70
CA ILE A 80 3.50 4.01 9.43
C ILE A 80 4.39 5.23 9.57
N GLN A 81 3.97 6.24 10.33
CA GLN A 81 4.80 7.42 10.60
C GLN A 81 6.05 7.09 11.42
N GLU A 82 6.00 6.10 12.32
CA GLU A 82 7.18 5.62 13.05
C GLU A 82 8.11 4.79 12.16
N ALA A 83 7.56 4.07 11.18
CA ALA A 83 8.31 3.19 10.29
C ALA A 83 8.91 3.90 9.06
N THR A 84 8.46 5.11 8.74
CA THR A 84 8.87 5.85 7.53
C THR A 84 9.35 7.26 7.87
N SER A 85 10.40 7.70 7.20
CA SER A 85 11.07 8.98 7.47
C SER A 85 10.66 10.08 6.47
N ARG A 86 10.14 9.69 5.30
CA ARG A 86 9.83 10.59 4.19
C ARG A 86 8.56 10.16 3.45
N PHE A 87 7.79 11.14 2.99
CA PHE A 87 6.57 10.94 2.20
C PHE A 87 6.70 11.68 0.87
N ILE A 88 6.49 10.97 -0.25
CA ILE A 88 6.62 11.53 -1.60
C ILE A 88 5.35 11.24 -2.39
N HIS A 89 4.75 12.26 -3.01
CA HIS A 89 3.69 12.09 -3.99
C HIS A 89 4.28 12.20 -5.40
N LEU A 90 4.42 11.07 -6.09
CA LEU A 90 4.89 10.99 -7.48
C LEU A 90 3.74 10.97 -8.49
N MET A 91 2.53 10.62 -8.06
CA MET A 91 1.35 10.59 -8.92
C MET A 91 0.36 11.72 -8.58
N PRO A 92 -0.21 12.41 -9.59
CA PRO A 92 -1.34 13.30 -9.34
C PRO A 92 -2.53 12.49 -8.83
N ARG A 93 -3.11 12.91 -7.69
CA ARG A 93 -4.32 12.32 -7.11
C ARG A 93 -5.48 12.47 -8.09
N GLN A 94 -5.76 11.45 -8.91
CA GLN A 94 -7.02 11.38 -9.64
C GLN A 94 -8.03 10.65 -8.74
N LYS A 95 -9.03 11.40 -8.27
CA LYS A 95 -10.11 10.91 -7.42
C LYS A 95 -10.79 9.73 -8.14
N GLY A 96 -10.70 8.52 -7.58
CA GLY A 96 -11.35 7.32 -8.12
C GLY A 96 -10.53 6.49 -9.12
N GLN A 97 -9.24 6.76 -9.32
CA GLN A 97 -8.34 5.86 -10.04
C GLN A 97 -7.33 5.22 -9.09
N TYR A 98 -7.34 3.88 -9.02
CA TYR A 98 -6.32 3.13 -8.31
C TYR A 98 -4.98 3.17 -9.07
N PRO A 99 -3.83 3.26 -8.39
CA PRO A 99 -2.53 3.54 -9.01
C PRO A 99 -1.95 2.43 -9.91
N VAL A 100 -2.66 1.32 -10.12
CA VAL A 100 -2.20 0.09 -10.80
C VAL A 100 -1.59 0.39 -12.18
N GLN A 101 -2.25 1.20 -13.01
CA GLN A 101 -1.80 1.49 -14.38
C GLN A 101 -0.49 2.30 -14.48
N ARG A 102 0.08 2.77 -13.38
CA ARG A 102 1.22 3.71 -13.39
C ARG A 102 2.50 3.19 -12.75
N VAL A 103 2.51 1.98 -12.20
CA VAL A 103 3.75 1.39 -11.64
C VAL A 103 4.78 1.08 -12.72
N ASP A 104 4.31 0.70 -13.92
CA ASP A 104 5.15 0.30 -15.06
C ASP A 104 6.00 1.45 -15.67
N GLY A 105 5.79 2.69 -15.23
CA GLY A 105 6.53 3.89 -15.69
C GLY A 105 7.14 4.74 -14.58
N MET A 106 7.13 4.28 -13.32
CA MET A 106 7.63 5.08 -12.20
C MET A 106 9.16 5.03 -12.08
N SER A 107 9.84 6.07 -12.54
CA SER A 107 11.17 6.42 -12.03
C SER A 107 11.01 7.04 -10.65
N ILE A 108 11.06 6.22 -9.61
CA ILE A 108 11.10 6.72 -8.23
C ILE A 108 12.51 7.30 -8.02
N PRO A 109 12.66 8.62 -7.79
CA PRO A 109 13.97 9.22 -7.53
C PRO A 109 14.62 8.59 -6.30
N ASP A 110 15.95 8.53 -6.28
CA ASP A 110 16.70 8.15 -5.08
C ASP A 110 16.65 9.24 -4.01
#